data_AF-A0A6N2UJ20-F1
#
_entry.id   AF-A0A6N2UJ20-F1
#
_cell.length_a   1.000
_cell.length_b   1.000
_cell.length_c   1.000
_cell.angle_alpha   90.00
_cell.angle_beta   90.00
_cell.angle_gamma   90.00
#
_symmetry.space_group_name_H-M   'P 1'
#
loop_
_entity.id
_entity.type
_entity.pdbx_description
1 polymer ?
#
loop_
_entity_poly.entity_id
_entity_poly.type
_entity_poly.pdbx_seq_one_letter_code
_entity_poly.pdbx_strand_id
1 'polypeptide(L)'
;MIAIFKREIKTYLKRPLFWVGVLLVIYGVFNATSSYLTTHYLEQGEKIGNDYPDIVHSADVYEGYIPANPEKQREIWEGQIKQTLIDEFEMSDLDAQSVINNLADMELEEAVVYLEEEYDWYGARYMYEDSAYYKGTAEEINAYLDEKLEDKTFSFYYARKFVDFAGLFMCFFATIMLAVLYMQDMKKYTYELLHTKPMSAGKYVLGKVSAGFTVCLIALAILNIVFWALCLIYTKDSGFEIRLWDFVVSTVLYILPNMLMIVSIYTLISLIFKNPLPGVPLLILYMVYSNMGGRNAEGVYGYWGRPLAIMVRFPGQLFDTTPPPMALLNQSFLIFASVVILLISIQIWKRRRM
;
A
#
# COMPACT_ATOMS: atom_id res chain seq x y z
N MET A 1 -21.26 -5.43 -28.06
CA MET A 1 -20.67 -4.73 -26.91
C MET A 1 -21.66 -4.65 -25.75
N ILE A 2 -22.69 -3.78 -25.80
CA ILE A 2 -23.65 -3.57 -24.68
C ILE A 2 -24.35 -4.86 -24.21
N ALA A 3 -24.79 -5.72 -25.13
CA ALA A 3 -25.46 -6.97 -24.77
C ALA A 3 -24.54 -7.97 -24.03
N ILE A 4 -23.27 -8.07 -24.46
CA ILE A 4 -22.25 -8.91 -23.78
C ILE A 4 -22.00 -8.33 -22.40
N PHE A 5 -21.70 -7.04 -22.33
CA PHE A 5 -21.45 -6.31 -21.11
C PHE A 5 -22.55 -6.51 -20.05
N LYS A 6 -23.80 -6.22 -20.40
CA LYS A 6 -24.96 -6.38 -19.51
C LYS A 6 -25.12 -7.83 -19.03
N ARG A 7 -24.92 -8.81 -19.92
CA ARG A 7 -25.02 -10.23 -19.57
C ARG A 7 -23.95 -10.62 -18.56
N GLU A 8 -22.69 -10.26 -18.79
CA GLU A 8 -21.59 -10.61 -17.90
C GLU A 8 -21.78 -10.00 -16.50
N ILE A 9 -22.09 -8.70 -16.42
CA ILE A 9 -22.31 -8.03 -15.12
C ILE A 9 -23.45 -8.68 -14.35
N LYS A 10 -24.59 -8.93 -15.01
CA LYS A 10 -25.74 -9.61 -14.38
C LYS A 10 -25.37 -11.00 -13.86
N THR A 11 -24.52 -11.72 -14.59
CA THR A 11 -24.03 -13.04 -14.17
C THR A 11 -23.15 -12.93 -12.92
N TYR A 12 -22.24 -11.96 -12.84
CA TYR A 12 -21.40 -11.77 -11.64
C TYR A 12 -22.20 -11.42 -10.41
N LEU A 13 -23.06 -10.40 -10.50
CA LEU A 13 -23.80 -9.90 -9.35
C LEU A 13 -24.78 -10.93 -8.78
N LYS A 14 -25.20 -11.91 -9.58
CA LYS A 14 -26.03 -13.04 -9.14
C LYS A 14 -25.23 -14.19 -8.52
N ARG A 15 -23.92 -14.26 -8.73
CA ARG A 15 -23.11 -15.37 -8.24
C ARG A 15 -22.64 -15.10 -6.80
N PRO A 16 -22.84 -16.05 -5.88
CA PRO A 16 -22.34 -15.93 -4.51
C PRO A 16 -20.83 -15.67 -4.45
N LEU A 17 -20.07 -16.25 -5.40
CA LEU A 17 -18.62 -16.08 -5.48
C LEU A 17 -18.17 -14.61 -5.55
N PHE A 18 -18.93 -13.74 -6.25
CA PHE A 18 -18.60 -12.32 -6.32
C PHE A 18 -18.69 -11.68 -4.93
N TRP A 19 -19.81 -11.88 -4.23
CA TRP A 19 -20.07 -11.30 -2.92
C TRP A 19 -19.15 -11.86 -1.83
N VAL A 20 -18.90 -13.17 -1.85
CA VAL A 20 -17.90 -13.79 -0.96
C VAL A 20 -16.51 -13.19 -1.22
N GLY A 21 -16.14 -13.00 -2.49
CA GLY A 21 -14.88 -12.34 -2.85
C GLY A 21 -14.81 -10.90 -2.31
N VAL A 22 -15.87 -10.10 -2.46
CA VAL A 22 -15.93 -8.73 -1.93
C VAL A 22 -15.82 -8.73 -0.40
N LEU A 23 -16.51 -9.63 0.30
CA LEU A 23 -16.40 -9.75 1.76
C LEU A 23 -15.00 -10.12 2.23
N LEU A 24 -14.33 -11.04 1.54
CA LEU A 24 -12.93 -11.40 1.84
C LEU A 24 -11.97 -10.23 1.61
N VAL A 25 -12.18 -9.44 0.56
CA VAL A 25 -11.38 -8.23 0.33
C VAL A 25 -11.63 -7.19 1.42
N ILE A 26 -12.90 -6.94 1.79
CA ILE A 26 -13.24 -6.03 2.90
C ILE A 26 -12.55 -6.46 4.19
N TYR A 27 -12.67 -7.75 4.55
CA TYR A 27 -12.04 -8.30 5.75
C TYR A 27 -10.52 -8.17 5.70
N GLY A 28 -9.89 -8.51 4.58
CA GLY A 28 -8.44 -8.43 4.41
C GLY A 28 -7.90 -7.01 4.55
N VAL A 29 -8.57 -6.04 3.89
CA VAL A 29 -8.20 -4.62 4.01
C VAL A 29 -8.45 -4.12 5.43
N PHE A 30 -9.59 -4.47 6.05
CA PHE A 30 -9.92 -4.04 7.40
C PHE A 30 -8.91 -4.56 8.41
N ASN A 31 -8.55 -5.84 8.34
CA ASN A 31 -7.53 -6.43 9.21
C ASN A 31 -6.17 -5.73 9.08
N ALA A 32 -5.84 -5.20 7.90
CA ALA A 32 -4.58 -4.48 7.66
C ALA A 32 -4.63 -3.00 8.06
N THR A 33 -5.82 -2.40 8.17
CA THR A 33 -5.95 -0.94 8.38
C THR A 33 -6.78 -0.55 9.59
N SER A 34 -7.32 -1.49 10.36
CA SER A 34 -8.19 -1.19 11.51
C SER A 34 -7.45 -0.49 12.63
N SER A 35 -6.18 -0.79 12.87
CA SER A 35 -5.38 -0.15 13.93
C SER A 35 -5.26 1.36 13.70
N TYR A 36 -5.12 1.82 12.45
CA TYR A 36 -5.10 3.25 12.16
C TYR A 36 -6.38 3.98 12.58
N LEU A 37 -7.53 3.29 12.59
CA LEU A 37 -8.81 3.87 12.99
C LEU A 37 -8.91 4.17 14.49
N THR A 38 -8.00 3.64 15.32
CA THR A 38 -7.98 3.93 16.77
C THR A 38 -7.19 5.18 17.11
N THR A 39 -6.62 5.87 16.11
CA THR A 39 -5.96 7.17 16.31
C THR A 39 -6.98 8.21 16.81
N HIS A 40 -6.64 8.94 17.86
CA HIS A 40 -7.46 10.01 18.43
C HIS A 40 -6.57 10.99 19.22
N TYR A 41 -7.11 12.18 19.51
CA TYR A 41 -6.50 13.08 20.49
C TYR A 41 -6.61 12.49 21.88
N LEU A 42 -5.53 12.61 22.66
CA LEU A 42 -5.45 12.06 24.00
C LEU A 42 -5.93 13.07 25.05
N GLU A 43 -6.66 12.60 26.05
CA GLU A 43 -7.02 13.40 27.23
C GLU A 43 -5.78 13.70 28.10
N GLN A 44 -5.87 14.73 28.94
CA GLN A 44 -4.74 15.11 29.80
C GLN A 44 -4.37 13.98 30.76
N GLY A 45 -3.13 13.50 30.65
CA GLY A 45 -2.63 12.36 31.44
C GLY A 45 -3.04 10.98 30.92
N GLU A 46 -3.78 10.91 29.82
CA GLU A 46 -4.03 9.66 29.11
C GLU A 46 -2.71 9.13 28.53
N LYS A 47 -2.54 7.81 28.63
CA LYS A 47 -1.43 7.08 28.03
C LYS A 47 -1.99 5.89 27.27
N ILE A 48 -1.47 5.64 26.07
CA ILE A 48 -1.79 4.44 25.32
C ILE A 48 -1.11 3.26 26.00
N GLY A 49 -1.91 2.41 26.64
CA GLY A 49 -1.42 1.25 27.39
C GLY A 49 -0.93 0.14 26.47
N ASN A 50 0.39 0.01 26.33
CA ASN A 50 1.05 -1.13 25.70
C ASN A 50 2.38 -1.45 26.42
N ASP A 51 2.80 -2.71 26.35
CA ASP A 51 4.05 -3.21 26.95
C ASP A 51 5.27 -2.99 26.04
N TYR A 52 5.18 -2.06 25.09
CA TYR A 52 6.25 -1.78 24.15
C TYR A 52 7.35 -0.90 24.78
N PRO A 53 8.60 -0.97 24.28
CA PRO A 53 9.71 -0.13 24.77
C PRO A 53 9.41 1.37 24.66
N ASP A 54 10.10 2.23 25.40
CA ASP A 54 9.83 3.67 25.32
C ASP A 54 10.30 4.31 24.00
N ILE A 55 11.19 3.63 23.27
CA ILE A 55 11.79 4.07 22.01
C ILE A 55 11.92 2.89 21.04
N VAL A 56 11.74 3.16 19.75
CA VAL A 56 11.73 2.16 18.69
C VAL A 56 12.15 2.75 17.35
N HIS A 57 12.74 1.95 16.46
CA HIS A 57 13.09 2.38 15.11
C HIS A 57 11.89 2.81 14.25
N SER A 58 10.70 2.24 14.52
CA SER A 58 9.47 2.54 13.80
C SER A 58 8.26 2.13 14.63
N ALA A 59 7.35 3.07 14.84
CA ALA A 59 6.02 2.83 15.39
C ALA A 59 5.03 3.88 14.88
N ASP A 60 3.76 3.63 15.12
CA ASP A 60 2.69 4.54 14.69
C ASP A 60 2.09 5.31 15.86
N VAL A 61 1.45 6.44 15.52
CA VAL A 61 0.77 7.32 16.48
C VAL A 61 -0.33 6.63 17.28
N TYR A 62 -1.03 5.63 16.71
CA TYR A 62 -2.06 4.88 17.40
C TYR A 62 -1.49 3.95 18.49
N GLU A 63 -0.16 3.77 18.52
CA GLU A 63 0.59 3.06 19.57
C GLU A 63 1.20 4.03 20.60
N GLY A 64 0.98 5.35 20.43
CA GLY A 64 1.51 6.39 21.33
C GLY A 64 2.89 6.90 20.96
N TYR A 65 3.38 6.60 19.75
CA TYR A 65 4.70 7.05 19.30
C TYR A 65 4.63 8.22 18.34
N ILE A 66 5.60 9.11 18.45
CA ILE A 66 5.83 10.20 17.50
C ILE A 66 7.29 10.19 17.05
N PRO A 67 7.57 10.66 15.82
CA PRO A 67 8.94 10.75 15.34
C PRO A 67 9.70 11.81 16.13
N ALA A 68 10.93 11.48 16.56
CA ALA A 68 11.84 12.44 17.14
C ALA A 68 12.39 13.38 16.05
N ASN A 69 12.44 14.68 16.33
CA ASN A 69 13.21 15.61 15.49
C ASN A 69 14.72 15.33 15.68
N PRO A 70 15.61 15.81 14.79
CA PRO A 70 17.04 15.46 14.87
C PRO A 70 17.70 15.78 16.22
N GLU A 71 17.33 16.91 16.84
CA GLU A 71 17.84 17.32 18.15
C GLU A 71 17.36 16.36 19.26
N LYS A 72 16.06 16.03 19.26
CA LYS A 72 15.46 15.10 20.22
C LYS A 72 15.98 13.69 20.05
N GLN A 73 16.15 13.24 18.81
CA GLN A 73 16.70 11.93 18.48
C GLN A 73 18.14 11.81 19.00
N ARG A 74 18.93 12.88 18.85
CA ARG A 74 20.28 12.99 19.39
C ARG A 74 20.30 12.96 20.92
N GLU A 75 19.42 13.73 21.58
CA GLU A 75 19.28 13.73 23.04
C GLU A 75 18.95 12.33 23.59
N ILE A 76 17.97 11.65 22.99
CA ILE A 76 17.57 10.29 23.36
C ILE A 76 18.77 9.34 23.19
N TRP A 77 19.43 9.41 22.03
CA TRP A 77 20.58 8.56 21.72
C TRP A 77 21.74 8.73 22.70
N GLU A 78 22.13 9.97 23.00
CA GLU A 78 23.17 10.28 23.99
C GLU A 78 22.80 9.79 25.39
N GLY A 79 21.52 9.91 25.77
CA GLY A 79 21.00 9.36 27.01
C GLY A 79 21.15 7.84 27.09
N GLN A 80 20.85 7.13 26.00
CA GLN A 80 21.03 5.68 25.95
C GLN A 80 22.52 5.29 25.96
N ILE A 81 23.38 6.00 25.23
CA ILE A 81 24.84 5.78 25.26
C ILE A 81 25.34 5.89 26.70
N LYS A 82 24.94 6.95 27.42
CA LYS A 82 25.36 7.15 28.80
C LYS A 82 24.98 5.97 29.68
N GLN A 83 23.75 5.46 29.54
CA GLN A 83 23.30 4.29 30.30
C GLN A 83 24.09 3.04 29.94
N THR A 84 24.32 2.77 28.64
CA THR A 84 25.15 1.63 28.22
C THR A 84 26.58 1.71 28.75
N LEU A 85 27.19 2.91 28.75
CA LEU A 85 28.52 3.11 29.34
C LEU A 85 28.55 2.79 30.85
N ILE A 86 27.48 3.10 31.58
CA ILE A 86 27.38 2.81 33.01
C ILE A 86 27.10 1.31 33.24
N ASP A 87 26.12 0.75 32.55
CA ASP A 87 25.59 -0.59 32.81
C ASP A 87 26.45 -1.71 32.22
N GLU A 88 26.98 -1.53 31.00
CA GLU A 88 27.75 -2.55 30.29
C GLU A 88 29.27 -2.34 30.38
N PHE A 89 29.73 -1.09 30.36
CA PHE A 89 31.15 -0.74 30.46
C PHE A 89 31.60 -0.45 31.91
N GLU A 90 30.69 -0.58 32.88
CA GLU A 90 30.93 -0.36 34.31
C GLU A 90 31.56 1.01 34.64
N MET A 91 31.31 2.03 33.81
CA MET A 91 31.85 3.37 34.00
C MET A 91 31.13 4.10 35.13
N SER A 92 31.84 5.04 35.78
CA SER A 92 31.18 5.95 36.71
C SER A 92 30.29 6.95 35.97
N ASP A 93 29.24 7.44 36.61
CA ASP A 93 28.34 8.45 36.01
C ASP A 93 29.09 9.71 35.53
N LEU A 94 30.16 10.10 36.24
CA LEU A 94 31.00 11.24 35.88
C LEU A 94 31.81 10.97 34.61
N ASP A 95 32.41 9.79 34.51
CA ASP A 95 33.21 9.42 33.33
C ASP A 95 32.30 9.26 32.11
N ALA A 96 31.15 8.59 32.26
CA ALA A 96 30.15 8.46 31.20
C ALA A 96 29.64 9.85 30.74
N GLN A 97 29.38 10.78 31.67
CA GLN A 97 28.99 12.15 31.31
C GLN A 97 30.11 12.89 30.57
N SER A 98 31.38 12.66 30.91
CA SER A 98 32.51 13.22 30.18
C SER A 98 32.55 12.74 28.73
N VAL A 99 32.21 11.47 28.48
CA VAL A 99 32.09 10.93 27.12
C VAL A 99 30.98 11.65 26.37
N ILE A 100 29.78 11.76 26.95
CA ILE A 100 28.66 12.45 26.29
C ILE A 100 29.00 13.91 25.95
N ASN A 101 29.67 14.63 26.86
CA ASN A 101 30.08 16.00 26.60
C ASN A 101 31.05 16.10 25.42
N ASN A 102 31.93 15.11 25.23
CA ASN A 102 32.82 15.06 24.07
C ASN A 102 32.04 14.78 22.78
N LEU A 103 31.01 13.94 22.84
CA LEU A 103 30.16 13.62 21.69
C LEU A 103 29.32 14.83 21.26
N ALA A 104 28.89 15.70 22.18
CA ALA A 104 27.92 16.77 21.91
C ALA A 104 28.31 17.71 20.74
N ASP A 105 29.61 17.95 20.54
CA ASP A 105 30.13 18.80 19.46
C ASP A 105 30.45 18.02 18.17
N MET A 106 30.36 16.69 18.18
CA MET A 106 30.67 15.81 17.05
C MET A 106 29.43 15.55 16.18
N GLU A 107 29.65 15.56 14.86
CA GLU A 107 28.67 15.04 13.90
C GLU A 107 28.40 13.55 14.17
N LEU A 108 27.21 13.06 13.79
CA LEU A 108 26.78 11.69 14.14
C LEU A 108 27.81 10.62 13.74
N GLU A 109 28.35 10.69 12.52
CA GLU A 109 29.29 9.67 12.05
C GLU A 109 30.65 9.79 12.73
N GLU A 110 31.06 10.99 13.12
CA GLU A 110 32.27 11.19 13.91
C GLU A 110 32.10 10.62 15.32
N ALA A 111 30.95 10.88 15.95
CA ALA A 111 30.60 10.34 17.25
C ALA A 111 30.52 8.80 17.25
N VAL A 112 29.94 8.20 16.21
CA VAL A 112 29.89 6.74 16.05
C VAL A 112 31.30 6.16 15.90
N VAL A 113 32.13 6.73 15.03
CA VAL A 113 33.52 6.26 14.85
C VAL A 113 34.34 6.40 16.14
N TYR A 114 34.17 7.50 16.88
CA TYR A 114 34.84 7.68 18.17
C TYR A 114 34.46 6.57 19.18
N LEU A 115 33.17 6.21 19.26
CA LEU A 115 32.71 5.14 20.14
C LEU A 115 33.22 3.75 19.71
N GLU A 116 33.36 3.53 18.41
CA GLU A 116 33.97 2.31 17.86
C GLU A 116 35.47 2.24 18.19
N GLU A 117 36.22 3.33 18.01
CA GLU A 117 37.69 3.33 18.18
C GLU A 117 38.12 3.34 19.65
N GLU A 118 37.50 4.15 20.50
CA GLU A 118 37.91 4.31 21.90
C GLU A 118 37.33 3.24 22.83
N TYR A 119 36.14 2.72 22.50
CA TYR A 119 35.40 1.77 23.37
C TYR A 119 35.11 0.42 22.70
N ASP A 120 35.58 0.16 21.47
CA ASP A 120 35.31 -1.07 20.70
C ASP A 120 33.81 -1.36 20.56
N TRP A 121 32.99 -0.30 20.47
CA TRP A 121 31.54 -0.40 20.50
C TRP A 121 30.86 -0.10 19.16
N TYR A 122 30.48 -1.16 18.44
CA TYR A 122 29.84 -1.10 17.12
C TYR A 122 28.30 -0.99 17.14
N GLY A 123 27.71 -0.80 18.33
CA GLY A 123 26.25 -0.75 18.51
C GLY A 123 25.65 0.65 18.39
N ALA A 124 26.48 1.70 18.49
CA ALA A 124 26.04 3.08 18.62
C ALA A 124 25.14 3.53 17.45
N ARG A 125 25.48 3.13 16.22
CA ARG A 125 24.67 3.45 15.02
C ARG A 125 23.26 2.88 15.10
N TYR A 126 23.12 1.61 15.49
CA TYR A 126 21.82 0.94 15.60
C TYR A 126 20.96 1.59 16.67
N MET A 127 21.55 2.02 17.78
CA MET A 127 20.82 2.74 18.84
C MET A 127 20.31 4.09 18.37
N TYR A 128 21.04 4.80 17.50
CA TYR A 128 20.54 6.03 16.90
C TYR A 128 19.35 5.77 15.99
N GLU A 129 19.36 4.66 15.25
CA GLU A 129 18.21 4.25 14.43
C GLU A 129 17.01 3.88 15.31
N ASP A 130 17.22 3.22 16.45
CA ASP A 130 16.17 2.88 17.41
C ASP A 130 15.60 4.10 18.17
N SER A 131 16.30 5.23 18.19
CA SER A 131 15.80 6.47 18.82
C SER A 131 14.91 7.30 17.89
N ALA A 132 14.59 6.81 16.69
CA ALA A 132 13.78 7.52 15.70
C ALA A 132 12.35 7.82 16.16
N TYR A 133 11.75 6.94 16.97
CA TYR A 133 10.42 7.12 17.54
C TYR A 133 10.47 6.94 19.05
N TYR A 134 9.68 7.74 19.76
CA TYR A 134 9.56 7.67 21.21
C TYR A 134 8.10 7.78 21.65
N LYS A 135 7.79 7.24 22.83
CA LYS A 135 6.46 7.40 23.46
C LYS A 135 6.27 8.86 23.89
N GLY A 136 5.41 9.57 23.17
CA GLY A 136 5.10 10.96 23.47
C GLY A 136 4.16 11.10 24.67
N THR A 137 4.18 12.26 25.32
CA THR A 137 3.11 12.63 26.24
C THR A 137 1.82 12.96 25.48
N ALA A 138 0.68 13.05 26.18
CA ALA A 138 -0.58 13.46 25.57
C ALA A 138 -0.46 14.81 24.84
N GLU A 139 0.29 15.75 25.43
CA GLU A 139 0.54 17.07 24.85
C GLU A 139 1.37 16.99 23.56
N GLU A 140 2.45 16.19 23.56
CA GLU A 140 3.30 16.04 22.38
C GLU A 140 2.57 15.32 21.24
N ILE A 141 1.79 14.27 21.55
CA ILE A 141 1.00 13.54 20.57
C ILE A 141 -0.07 14.44 19.96
N ASN A 142 -0.78 15.20 20.78
CA ASN A 142 -1.81 16.12 20.30
C ASN A 142 -1.22 17.24 19.42
N ALA A 143 -0.07 17.81 19.81
CA ALA A 143 0.64 18.79 19.00
C ALA A 143 1.10 18.21 17.66
N TYR A 144 1.58 16.97 17.66
CA TYR A 144 1.95 16.25 16.43
C TYR A 144 0.74 15.99 15.52
N LEU A 145 -0.40 15.59 16.10
CA LEU A 145 -1.65 15.42 15.36
C LEU A 145 -2.11 16.74 14.73
N ASP A 146 -2.06 17.84 15.47
CA ASP A 146 -2.42 19.17 14.97
C ASP A 146 -1.54 19.57 13.78
N GLU A 147 -0.22 19.37 13.89
CA GLU A 147 0.73 19.63 12.80
C GLU A 147 0.39 18.79 11.54
N LYS A 148 0.18 17.49 11.69
CA LYS A 148 -0.08 16.61 10.54
C LYS A 148 -1.44 16.82 9.91
N LEU A 149 -2.43 17.26 10.69
CA LEU A 149 -3.80 17.45 10.26
C LEU A 149 -4.13 18.90 9.87
N GLU A 150 -3.18 19.83 9.96
CA GLU A 150 -3.36 21.23 9.57
C GLU A 150 -3.79 21.39 8.10
N ASP A 151 -3.03 20.77 7.18
CA ASP A 151 -3.24 20.91 5.74
C ASP A 151 -4.01 19.75 5.08
N LYS A 152 -4.05 18.61 5.76
CA LYS A 152 -4.55 17.35 5.22
C LYS A 152 -5.49 16.68 6.20
N THR A 153 -6.59 16.19 5.68
CA THR A 153 -7.59 15.43 6.44
C THR A 153 -7.03 14.09 6.91
N PHE A 154 -7.55 13.56 8.00
CA PHE A 154 -7.22 12.20 8.43
C PHE A 154 -7.55 11.18 7.32
N SER A 155 -8.68 11.37 6.62
CA SER A 155 -9.05 10.52 5.49
C SER A 155 -8.07 10.56 4.32
N PHE A 156 -7.28 11.62 4.14
CA PHE A 156 -6.24 11.67 3.12
C PHE A 156 -5.11 10.67 3.40
N TYR A 157 -4.63 10.64 4.64
CA TYR A 157 -3.60 9.69 5.09
C TYR A 157 -4.13 8.27 5.12
N TYR A 158 -5.29 8.06 5.73
CA TYR A 158 -5.94 6.75 5.80
C TYR A 158 -6.27 6.19 4.40
N ALA A 159 -6.74 7.03 3.47
CA ALA A 159 -7.06 6.59 2.10
C ALA A 159 -5.82 6.02 1.39
N ARG A 160 -4.62 6.52 1.66
CA ARG A 160 -3.36 6.00 1.09
C ARG A 160 -3.01 4.62 1.64
N LYS A 161 -3.17 4.41 2.95
CA LYS A 161 -3.07 3.07 3.57
C LYS A 161 -4.14 2.13 3.03
N PHE A 162 -5.37 2.59 2.92
CA PHE A 162 -6.47 1.85 2.31
C PHE A 162 -6.12 1.41 0.89
N VAL A 163 -5.63 2.30 0.01
CA VAL A 163 -5.37 1.89 -1.38
C VAL A 163 -4.16 0.97 -1.54
N ASP A 164 -3.19 1.01 -0.62
CA ASP A 164 -2.08 0.06 -0.60
C ASP A 164 -2.63 -1.37 -0.49
N PHE A 165 -3.38 -1.63 0.59
CA PHE A 165 -3.93 -2.95 0.86
C PHE A 165 -5.10 -3.29 -0.07
N ALA A 166 -5.98 -2.34 -0.37
CA ALA A 166 -7.08 -2.57 -1.30
C ALA A 166 -6.55 -2.90 -2.70
N GLY A 167 -5.49 -2.24 -3.16
CA GLY A 167 -4.81 -2.59 -4.42
C GLY A 167 -4.31 -4.04 -4.42
N LEU A 168 -3.64 -4.47 -3.34
CA LEU A 168 -3.16 -5.84 -3.17
C LEU A 168 -4.30 -6.87 -3.23
N PHE A 169 -5.32 -6.72 -2.38
CA PHE A 169 -6.44 -7.67 -2.33
C PHE A 169 -7.28 -7.65 -3.62
N MET A 170 -7.44 -6.48 -4.25
CA MET A 170 -8.13 -6.36 -5.53
C MET A 170 -7.41 -7.08 -6.67
N CYS A 171 -6.08 -7.17 -6.65
CA CYS A 171 -5.35 -7.96 -7.64
C CYS A 171 -5.71 -9.46 -7.55
N PHE A 172 -5.77 -10.02 -6.33
CA PHE A 172 -6.21 -11.40 -6.11
C PHE A 172 -7.67 -11.60 -6.52
N PHE A 173 -8.55 -10.69 -6.10
CA PHE A 173 -9.96 -10.71 -6.49
C PHE A 173 -10.14 -10.67 -8.01
N ALA A 174 -9.45 -9.76 -8.69
CA ALA A 174 -9.48 -9.62 -10.14
C ALA A 174 -9.01 -10.90 -10.84
N THR A 175 -7.94 -11.52 -10.33
CA THR A 175 -7.40 -12.77 -10.89
C THR A 175 -8.46 -13.87 -10.91
N ILE A 176 -9.17 -14.08 -9.79
CA ILE A 176 -10.23 -15.09 -9.70
C ILE A 176 -11.43 -14.71 -10.57
N MET A 177 -11.88 -13.45 -10.50
CA MET A 177 -13.04 -13.00 -11.27
C MET A 177 -12.79 -13.10 -12.76
N LEU A 178 -11.62 -12.69 -13.25
CA LEU A 178 -11.25 -12.76 -14.67
C LEU A 178 -11.07 -14.21 -15.14
N ALA A 179 -10.54 -15.10 -14.30
CA ALA A 179 -10.51 -16.53 -14.60
C ALA A 179 -11.92 -17.05 -14.89
N VAL A 180 -12.87 -16.76 -14.01
CA VAL A 180 -14.26 -17.15 -14.16
C VAL A 180 -14.91 -16.49 -15.38
N LEU A 181 -14.52 -15.26 -15.74
CA LEU A 181 -15.04 -14.54 -16.93
C LEU A 181 -14.74 -15.30 -18.21
N TYR A 182 -13.47 -15.67 -18.36
CA TYR A 182 -12.93 -16.22 -19.59
C TYR A 182 -13.12 -17.74 -19.65
N MET A 183 -13.17 -18.44 -18.51
CA MET A 183 -13.41 -19.89 -18.48
C MET A 183 -14.75 -20.26 -19.11
N GLN A 184 -15.76 -19.38 -19.01
CA GLN A 184 -17.08 -19.61 -19.61
C GLN A 184 -17.04 -19.61 -21.14
N ASP A 185 -16.16 -18.80 -21.72
CA ASP A 185 -16.05 -18.60 -23.16
C ASP A 185 -15.01 -19.52 -23.81
N MET A 186 -13.96 -19.89 -23.07
CA MET A 186 -12.84 -20.70 -23.56
C MET A 186 -13.11 -22.21 -23.57
N LYS A 187 -14.33 -22.65 -23.18
CA LYS A 187 -14.77 -24.03 -23.42
C LYS A 187 -14.86 -24.26 -24.93
N LYS A 188 -14.26 -25.35 -25.42
CA LYS A 188 -14.08 -25.66 -26.87
C LYS A 188 -15.32 -25.35 -27.72
N TYR A 189 -16.48 -25.93 -27.37
CA TYR A 189 -17.73 -25.74 -28.11
C TYR A 189 -18.26 -24.30 -28.08
N THR A 190 -18.12 -23.60 -26.95
CA THR A 190 -18.53 -22.19 -26.82
C THR A 190 -17.61 -21.28 -27.62
N TYR A 191 -16.30 -21.53 -27.59
CA TYR A 191 -15.31 -20.74 -28.31
C TYR A 191 -15.53 -20.80 -29.82
N GLU A 192 -15.73 -21.99 -30.38
CA GLU A 192 -16.02 -22.19 -31.81
C GLU A 192 -17.33 -21.49 -32.20
N LEU A 193 -18.39 -21.66 -31.40
CA LEU A 193 -19.68 -21.00 -31.63
C LEU A 193 -19.59 -19.46 -31.57
N LEU A 194 -18.70 -18.90 -30.76
CA LEU A 194 -18.51 -17.44 -30.69
C LEU A 194 -17.91 -16.88 -31.98
N HIS A 195 -17.09 -17.66 -32.70
CA HIS A 195 -16.45 -17.23 -33.94
C HIS A 195 -17.42 -17.24 -35.13
N THR A 196 -18.44 -18.10 -35.09
CA THR A 196 -19.49 -18.17 -36.14
C THR A 196 -20.55 -17.07 -36.01
N LYS A 197 -20.71 -16.45 -34.84
CA LYS A 197 -21.65 -15.33 -34.66
C LYS A 197 -21.20 -14.09 -35.43
N PRO A 198 -22.12 -13.27 -35.98
CA PRO A 198 -21.79 -12.03 -36.72
C PRO A 198 -21.34 -10.89 -35.80
N MET A 199 -20.31 -11.11 -34.96
CA MET A 199 -19.76 -10.11 -34.05
C MET A 199 -18.34 -9.72 -34.46
N SER A 200 -18.09 -8.43 -34.65
CA SER A 200 -16.73 -7.92 -34.89
C SER A 200 -15.79 -8.20 -33.71
N ALA A 201 -14.51 -8.43 -33.98
CA ALA A 201 -13.48 -8.65 -32.98
C ALA A 201 -13.45 -7.58 -31.88
N GLY A 202 -13.46 -6.30 -32.26
CA GLY A 202 -13.47 -5.18 -31.31
C GLY A 202 -14.67 -5.21 -30.36
N LYS A 203 -15.89 -5.43 -30.88
CA LYS A 203 -17.10 -5.53 -30.05
C LYS A 203 -17.07 -6.68 -29.04
N TYR A 204 -16.37 -7.77 -29.34
CA TYR A 204 -16.18 -8.89 -28.42
C TYR A 204 -15.14 -8.55 -27.35
N VAL A 205 -13.91 -8.23 -27.75
CA VAL A 205 -12.80 -7.97 -26.82
C VAL A 205 -13.13 -6.81 -25.88
N LEU A 206 -13.55 -5.66 -26.43
CA LEU A 206 -13.93 -4.50 -25.60
C LEU A 206 -15.14 -4.83 -24.72
N GLY A 207 -16.10 -5.62 -25.21
CA GLY A 207 -17.24 -6.04 -24.39
C GLY A 207 -16.84 -6.86 -23.16
N LYS A 208 -15.85 -7.74 -23.30
CA LYS A 208 -15.31 -8.55 -22.19
C LYS A 208 -14.43 -7.75 -21.25
N VAL A 209 -13.53 -6.93 -21.80
CA VAL A 209 -12.64 -6.05 -21.03
C VAL A 209 -13.46 -5.07 -20.21
N SER A 210 -14.43 -4.38 -20.80
CA SER A 210 -15.31 -3.47 -20.07
C SER A 210 -16.11 -4.19 -19.00
N ALA A 211 -16.60 -5.42 -19.26
CA ALA A 211 -17.30 -6.18 -18.23
C ALA A 211 -16.41 -6.56 -17.05
N GLY A 212 -15.22 -7.13 -17.31
CA GLY A 212 -14.26 -7.49 -16.27
C GLY A 212 -13.79 -6.29 -15.46
N PHE A 213 -13.52 -5.17 -16.14
CA PHE A 213 -13.17 -3.91 -15.49
C PHE A 213 -14.32 -3.38 -14.62
N THR A 214 -15.54 -3.31 -15.14
CA THR A 214 -16.71 -2.83 -14.37
C THR A 214 -17.03 -3.71 -13.16
N VAL A 215 -16.84 -5.02 -13.24
CA VAL A 215 -17.02 -5.91 -12.07
C VAL A 215 -16.06 -5.52 -10.95
N CYS A 216 -14.81 -5.21 -11.29
CA CYS A 216 -13.83 -4.73 -10.33
C CYS A 216 -14.13 -3.32 -9.83
N LEU A 217 -14.65 -2.43 -10.69
CA LEU A 217 -15.10 -1.09 -10.29
C LEU A 217 -16.23 -1.13 -9.26
N ILE A 218 -17.19 -2.05 -9.42
CA ILE A 218 -18.30 -2.20 -8.46
C ILE A 218 -17.74 -2.62 -7.10
N ALA A 219 -16.83 -3.59 -7.05
CA ALA A 219 -16.17 -4.00 -5.81
C ALA A 219 -15.39 -2.84 -5.17
N LEU A 220 -14.64 -2.07 -5.96
CA LEU A 220 -13.93 -0.89 -5.49
C LEU A 220 -14.86 0.20 -4.96
N ALA A 221 -15.99 0.45 -5.62
CA ALA A 221 -16.97 1.43 -5.15
C ALA A 221 -17.56 1.03 -3.80
N ILE A 222 -17.86 -0.26 -3.61
CA ILE A 222 -18.30 -0.80 -2.31
C ILE A 222 -17.21 -0.58 -1.26
N LEU A 223 -15.95 -0.92 -1.56
CA LEU A 223 -14.83 -0.71 -0.65
C LEU A 223 -14.69 0.77 -0.25
N ASN A 224 -14.70 1.69 -1.21
CA ASN A 224 -14.60 3.13 -0.93
C ASN A 224 -15.70 3.60 0.04
N ILE A 225 -16.95 3.18 -0.18
CA ILE A 225 -18.07 3.55 0.69
C ILE A 225 -17.93 2.93 2.08
N VAL A 226 -17.58 1.64 2.16
CA VAL A 226 -17.43 0.93 3.45
C VAL A 226 -16.30 1.54 4.28
N PHE A 227 -15.12 1.76 3.71
CA PHE A 227 -13.98 2.29 4.46
C PHE A 227 -14.12 3.77 4.81
N TRP A 228 -14.79 4.56 3.96
CA TRP A 228 -15.22 5.90 4.32
C TRP A 228 -16.20 5.90 5.51
N ALA A 229 -17.20 5.02 5.49
CA ALA A 229 -18.15 4.88 6.60
C ALA A 229 -17.48 4.39 7.88
N LEU A 230 -16.51 3.47 7.79
CA LEU A 230 -15.72 3.02 8.94
C LEU A 230 -14.92 4.17 9.56
N CYS A 231 -14.26 5.01 8.75
CA CYS A 231 -13.61 6.21 9.24
C CYS A 231 -14.61 7.11 9.99
N LEU A 232 -15.77 7.41 9.40
CA LEU A 232 -16.79 8.24 10.06
C LEU A 232 -17.27 7.67 11.39
N ILE A 233 -17.38 6.34 11.52
CA ILE A 233 -17.87 5.68 12.74
C ILE A 233 -16.79 5.67 13.82
N TYR A 234 -15.57 5.29 13.48
CA TYR A 234 -14.47 5.12 14.44
C TYR A 234 -13.87 6.45 14.91
N THR A 235 -13.81 7.46 14.03
CA THR A 235 -13.22 8.76 14.36
C THR A 235 -14.27 9.82 14.71
N LYS A 236 -15.51 9.40 15.01
CA LYS A 236 -16.65 10.30 15.22
C LYS A 236 -16.40 11.32 16.32
N ASP A 237 -15.81 10.86 17.43
CA ASP A 237 -15.59 11.67 18.62
C ASP A 237 -14.17 12.26 18.65
N SER A 238 -13.32 11.92 17.67
CA SER A 238 -11.93 12.38 17.55
C SER A 238 -11.78 13.75 16.91
N GLY A 239 -12.85 14.36 16.42
CA GLY A 239 -12.80 15.67 15.74
C GLY A 239 -12.14 15.68 14.35
N PHE A 240 -11.76 14.52 13.83
CA PHE A 240 -11.08 14.41 12.53
C PHE A 240 -12.01 14.68 11.35
N GLU A 241 -11.51 15.42 10.37
CA GLU A 241 -12.22 15.62 9.12
C GLU A 241 -12.09 14.40 8.19
N ILE A 242 -13.23 13.86 7.74
CA ILE A 242 -13.33 12.68 6.90
C ILE A 242 -14.06 13.00 5.58
N ARG A 243 -13.35 12.92 4.46
CA ARG A 243 -13.89 13.18 3.12
C ARG A 243 -13.89 11.91 2.26
N LEU A 244 -15.05 11.55 1.71
CA LEU A 244 -15.17 10.46 0.72
C LEU A 244 -14.29 10.70 -0.51
N TRP A 245 -14.08 11.98 -0.87
CA TRP A 245 -13.29 12.36 -2.03
C TRP A 245 -11.84 11.87 -1.95
N ASP A 246 -11.25 11.81 -0.76
CA ASP A 246 -9.86 11.34 -0.57
C ASP A 246 -9.69 9.87 -0.97
N PHE A 247 -10.69 9.04 -0.62
CA PHE A 247 -10.74 7.63 -1.01
C PHE A 247 -10.90 7.48 -2.53
N VAL A 248 -11.82 8.25 -3.12
CA VAL A 248 -12.09 8.21 -4.56
C VAL A 248 -10.87 8.63 -5.36
N VAL A 249 -10.24 9.76 -5.02
CA VAL A 249 -9.03 10.25 -5.70
C VAL A 249 -7.90 9.26 -5.57
N SER A 250 -7.63 8.74 -4.37
CA SER A 250 -6.58 7.76 -4.16
C SER A 250 -6.83 6.47 -4.96
N THR A 251 -8.07 5.98 -4.99
CA THR A 251 -8.46 4.80 -5.78
C THR A 251 -8.25 5.05 -7.28
N VAL A 252 -8.65 6.23 -7.76
CA VAL A 252 -8.51 6.61 -9.18
C VAL A 252 -7.06 6.69 -9.59
N LEU A 253 -6.21 7.28 -8.76
CA LEU A 253 -4.80 7.48 -9.07
C LEU A 253 -3.99 6.19 -8.95
N TYR A 254 -4.23 5.37 -7.92
CA TYR A 254 -3.31 4.31 -7.53
C TYR A 254 -3.83 2.89 -7.76
N ILE A 255 -5.14 2.68 -8.01
CA ILE A 255 -5.70 1.35 -8.25
C ILE A 255 -6.25 1.21 -9.68
N LEU A 256 -7.00 2.20 -10.18
CA LEU A 256 -7.68 2.06 -11.49
C LEU A 256 -6.74 1.72 -12.65
N PRO A 257 -5.56 2.33 -12.80
CA PRO A 257 -4.69 2.00 -13.93
C PRO A 257 -4.06 0.61 -13.79
N ASN A 258 -3.73 0.19 -12.55
CA ASN A 258 -3.31 -1.19 -12.26
C ASN A 258 -4.40 -2.19 -12.68
N MET A 259 -5.65 -1.92 -12.33
CA MET A 259 -6.78 -2.79 -12.68
C MET A 259 -7.00 -2.87 -14.19
N LEU A 260 -6.86 -1.75 -14.91
CA LEU A 260 -6.96 -1.74 -16.37
C LEU A 260 -5.85 -2.60 -17.01
N MET A 261 -4.63 -2.49 -16.48
CA MET A 261 -3.49 -3.33 -16.91
C MET A 261 -3.76 -4.81 -16.67
N ILE A 262 -4.21 -5.18 -15.46
CA ILE A 262 -4.51 -6.57 -15.09
C ILE A 262 -5.56 -7.17 -16.04
N VAL A 263 -6.67 -6.46 -16.27
CA VAL A 263 -7.73 -6.91 -17.18
C VAL A 263 -7.19 -7.07 -18.61
N SER A 264 -6.34 -6.14 -19.06
CA SER A 264 -5.76 -6.16 -20.41
C SER A 264 -4.81 -7.33 -20.61
N ILE A 265 -3.87 -7.56 -19.69
CA ILE A 265 -2.95 -8.69 -19.71
C ILE A 265 -3.71 -10.01 -19.64
N TYR A 266 -4.67 -10.13 -18.73
CA TYR A 266 -5.44 -11.36 -18.58
C TYR A 266 -6.24 -11.69 -19.83
N THR A 267 -6.79 -10.67 -20.49
CA THR A 267 -7.44 -10.79 -21.79
C THR A 267 -6.46 -11.32 -22.82
N LEU A 268 -5.30 -10.71 -22.96
CA LEU A 268 -4.27 -11.14 -23.92
C LEU A 268 -3.88 -12.61 -23.71
N ILE A 269 -3.57 -13.00 -22.48
CA ILE A 269 -3.18 -14.38 -22.12
C ILE A 269 -4.32 -15.34 -22.45
N SER A 270 -5.54 -15.03 -22.02
CA SER A 270 -6.72 -15.87 -22.29
C SER A 270 -6.92 -16.07 -23.78
N LEU A 271 -6.70 -15.04 -24.59
CA LEU A 271 -6.77 -15.14 -26.04
C LEU A 271 -5.62 -15.96 -26.61
N ILE A 272 -4.36 -15.72 -26.22
CA ILE A 272 -3.19 -16.45 -26.75
C ILE A 272 -3.33 -17.95 -26.51
N PHE A 273 -3.59 -18.36 -25.27
CA PHE A 273 -3.60 -19.76 -24.87
C PHE A 273 -4.94 -20.47 -25.13
N LYS A 274 -6.00 -19.74 -25.54
CA LYS A 274 -7.39 -20.25 -25.56
C LYS A 274 -7.79 -20.88 -24.22
N ASN A 275 -7.19 -20.41 -23.15
CA ASN A 275 -7.35 -20.90 -21.79
C ASN A 275 -6.98 -19.75 -20.85
N PRO A 276 -7.84 -19.36 -19.90
CA PRO A 276 -7.52 -18.31 -18.95
C PRO A 276 -6.58 -18.76 -17.83
N LEU A 277 -6.46 -20.06 -17.56
CA LEU A 277 -5.72 -20.58 -16.40
C LEU A 277 -4.25 -20.15 -16.36
N PRO A 278 -3.49 -20.07 -17.49
CA PRO A 278 -2.14 -19.52 -17.47
C PRO A 278 -2.06 -18.07 -16.98
N GLY A 279 -3.16 -17.31 -17.05
CA GLY A 279 -3.23 -15.94 -16.54
C GLY A 279 -3.07 -15.85 -15.03
N VAL A 280 -3.46 -16.88 -14.28
CA VAL A 280 -3.36 -16.89 -12.81
C VAL A 280 -1.89 -16.87 -12.32
N PRO A 281 -1.03 -17.84 -12.67
CA PRO A 281 0.37 -17.80 -12.23
C PRO A 281 1.13 -16.60 -12.81
N LEU A 282 0.81 -16.15 -14.03
CA LEU A 282 1.45 -14.96 -14.61
C LEU A 282 1.09 -13.67 -13.87
N LEU A 283 -0.18 -13.51 -13.44
CA LEU A 283 -0.55 -12.38 -12.60
C LEU A 283 0.11 -12.45 -11.23
N ILE A 284 0.24 -13.64 -10.63
CA ILE A 284 0.98 -13.82 -9.36
C ILE A 284 2.43 -13.36 -9.51
N LEU A 285 3.12 -13.78 -10.58
CA LEU A 285 4.49 -13.33 -10.85
C LEU A 285 4.56 -11.81 -11.04
N TYR A 286 3.57 -11.20 -11.69
CA TYR A 286 3.53 -9.76 -11.89
C TYR A 286 3.29 -9.00 -10.59
N MET A 287 2.46 -9.55 -9.69
CA MET A 287 2.28 -9.01 -8.33
C MET A 287 3.58 -9.09 -7.55
N VAL A 288 4.29 -10.22 -7.58
CA VAL A 288 5.60 -10.37 -6.92
C VAL A 288 6.58 -9.33 -7.45
N TYR A 289 6.74 -9.23 -8.77
CA TYR A 289 7.59 -8.19 -9.39
C TYR A 289 7.23 -6.78 -8.92
N SER A 290 5.93 -6.47 -8.86
CA SER A 290 5.44 -5.13 -8.48
C SER A 290 5.63 -4.82 -6.99
N ASN A 291 5.71 -5.85 -6.15
CA ASN A 291 5.86 -5.73 -4.70
C ASN A 291 7.29 -5.96 -4.20
N MET A 292 8.27 -6.18 -5.10
CA MET A 292 9.67 -6.31 -4.70
C MET A 292 10.26 -4.94 -4.38
N GLY A 293 10.84 -4.79 -3.19
CA GLY A 293 11.70 -3.65 -2.87
C GLY A 293 12.96 -3.62 -3.74
N GLY A 294 13.67 -2.51 -3.71
CA GLY A 294 14.94 -2.32 -4.42
C GLY A 294 15.88 -1.46 -3.59
N ARG A 295 17.10 -1.25 -4.08
CA ARG A 295 18.04 -0.29 -3.50
C ARG A 295 18.16 0.93 -4.42
N ASN A 296 18.22 2.13 -3.85
CA ASN A 296 18.55 3.33 -4.61
C ASN A 296 20.06 3.38 -4.93
N ALA A 297 20.50 4.46 -5.60
CA ALA A 297 21.91 4.68 -5.93
C ALA A 297 22.83 4.75 -4.70
N GLU A 298 22.27 5.09 -3.53
CA GLU A 298 22.96 5.19 -2.25
C GLU A 298 22.94 3.86 -1.47
N GLY A 299 22.35 2.80 -2.01
CA GLY A 299 22.27 1.48 -1.39
C GLY A 299 21.12 1.29 -0.38
N VAL A 300 20.30 2.32 -0.14
CA VAL A 300 19.16 2.28 0.78
C VAL A 300 18.04 1.41 0.22
N TYR A 301 17.66 0.37 0.96
CA TYR A 301 16.57 -0.52 0.58
C TYR A 301 15.22 0.16 0.84
N GLY A 302 14.34 0.12 -0.16
CA GLY A 302 13.01 0.72 -0.07
C GLY A 302 12.09 0.30 -1.21
N TYR A 303 10.85 0.75 -1.16
CA TYR A 303 9.88 0.55 -2.24
C TYR A 303 10.03 1.64 -3.30
N TRP A 304 10.97 1.42 -4.21
CA TRP A 304 11.19 2.31 -5.35
C TRP A 304 10.25 1.97 -6.51
N GLY A 305 9.75 2.98 -7.20
CA GLY A 305 8.85 2.80 -8.33
C GLY A 305 9.48 1.95 -9.43
N ARG A 306 8.95 0.74 -9.66
CA ARG A 306 9.40 -0.15 -10.73
C ARG A 306 8.61 0.13 -12.01
N PRO A 307 9.27 0.12 -13.19
CA PRO A 307 8.57 0.28 -14.46
C PRO A 307 7.49 -0.77 -14.62
N LEU A 308 6.29 -0.33 -15.00
CA LEU A 308 5.09 -1.13 -15.16
C LEU A 308 4.65 -1.88 -13.89
N ALA A 309 5.04 -1.45 -12.69
CA ALA A 309 4.49 -2.06 -11.47
C ALA A 309 2.96 -1.86 -11.39
N ILE A 310 2.21 -2.92 -11.11
CA ILE A 310 0.75 -2.89 -10.91
C ILE A 310 0.35 -2.77 -9.44
N MET A 311 1.27 -2.31 -8.59
CA MET A 311 1.04 -2.01 -7.18
C MET A 311 1.75 -0.71 -6.83
N VAL A 312 1.10 0.10 -5.99
CA VAL A 312 1.69 1.31 -5.41
C VAL A 312 1.68 1.11 -3.91
N ARG A 313 2.86 1.17 -3.29
CA ARG A 313 3.07 0.89 -1.87
C ARG A 313 3.26 2.20 -1.10
N PHE A 314 2.76 2.24 0.13
CA PHE A 314 2.89 3.35 1.08
C PHE A 314 3.50 2.82 2.39
N PRO A 315 4.83 2.54 2.40
CA PRO A 315 5.47 1.76 3.46
C PRO A 315 5.70 2.51 4.79
N GLY A 316 5.69 3.85 4.81
CA GLY A 316 5.91 4.65 6.02
C GLY A 316 4.78 4.54 7.04
N GLN A 317 4.76 5.38 8.08
CA GLN A 317 3.68 5.40 9.10
C GLN A 317 2.36 5.95 8.51
N LEU A 318 1.29 6.02 9.30
CA LEU A 318 0.01 6.59 8.88
C LEU A 318 0.17 8.00 8.29
N PHE A 319 0.96 8.85 8.95
CA PHE A 319 1.19 10.23 8.51
C PHE A 319 2.37 10.39 7.54
N ASP A 320 3.18 9.35 7.33
CA ASP A 320 4.23 9.31 6.30
C ASP A 320 3.80 8.42 5.12
N THR A 321 2.88 8.97 4.30
CA THR A 321 2.31 8.25 3.15
C THR A 321 2.75 8.86 1.82
N THR A 322 4.01 9.25 1.70
CA THR A 322 4.53 9.81 0.45
C THR A 322 4.44 8.76 -0.68
N PRO A 323 3.85 9.11 -1.84
CA PRO A 323 3.79 8.18 -2.96
C PRO A 323 5.21 7.92 -3.49
N PRO A 324 5.52 6.70 -3.95
CA PRO A 324 6.83 6.40 -4.51
C PRO A 324 7.19 7.36 -5.66
N PRO A 325 8.48 7.71 -5.82
CA PRO A 325 8.93 8.50 -6.95
C PRO A 325 8.44 7.90 -8.27
N MET A 326 8.01 8.75 -9.20
CA MET A 326 7.48 8.36 -10.51
C MET A 326 6.18 7.54 -10.50
N ALA A 327 5.47 7.40 -9.37
CA ALA A 327 4.23 6.64 -9.31
C ALA A 327 3.22 7.08 -10.38
N LEU A 328 2.92 8.38 -10.50
CA LEU A 328 1.98 8.91 -11.50
C LEU A 328 2.45 8.69 -12.95
N LEU A 329 3.75 8.76 -13.19
CA LEU A 329 4.33 8.48 -14.50
C LEU A 329 4.13 7.00 -14.85
N ASN A 330 4.42 6.09 -13.92
CA ASN A 330 4.15 4.68 -14.08
C ASN A 330 2.67 4.39 -14.35
N GLN A 331 1.76 4.99 -13.57
CA GLN A 331 0.31 4.88 -13.78
C GLN A 331 -0.10 5.32 -15.20
N SER A 332 0.50 6.40 -15.72
CA SER A 332 0.26 6.85 -17.10
C SER A 332 0.76 5.83 -18.13
N PHE A 333 1.95 5.26 -17.91
CA PHE A 333 2.49 4.19 -18.76
C PHE A 333 1.62 2.92 -18.73
N LEU A 334 1.05 2.56 -17.58
CA LEU A 334 0.14 1.42 -17.48
C LEU A 334 -1.09 1.59 -18.36
N ILE A 335 -1.69 2.79 -18.37
CA ILE A 335 -2.84 3.10 -19.23
C ILE A 335 -2.45 2.95 -20.70
N PHE A 336 -1.34 3.57 -21.10
CA PHE A 336 -0.86 3.49 -22.48
C PHE A 336 -0.58 2.05 -22.92
N ALA A 337 0.18 1.29 -22.12
CA ALA A 337 0.49 -0.10 -22.40
C ALA A 337 -0.78 -0.98 -22.45
N SER A 338 -1.77 -0.71 -21.59
CA SER A 338 -3.07 -1.39 -21.63
C SER A 338 -3.77 -1.18 -22.98
N VAL A 339 -3.81 0.05 -23.49
CA VAL A 339 -4.40 0.34 -24.81
C VAL A 339 -3.70 -0.46 -25.91
N VAL A 340 -2.37 -0.49 -25.92
CA VAL A 340 -1.59 -1.28 -26.89
C VAL A 340 -1.91 -2.77 -26.80
N ILE A 341 -1.95 -3.34 -25.59
CA ILE A 341 -2.29 -4.74 -25.34
C ILE A 341 -3.70 -5.07 -25.85
N LEU A 342 -4.66 -4.17 -25.66
CA LEU A 342 -6.03 -4.35 -26.15
C LEU A 342 -6.11 -4.32 -27.67
N LEU A 343 -5.36 -3.45 -28.35
CA LEU A 343 -5.27 -3.44 -29.81
C LEU A 343 -4.68 -4.75 -30.34
N ILE A 344 -3.62 -5.26 -29.72
CA ILE A 344 -3.03 -6.57 -30.04
C ILE A 344 -4.07 -7.68 -29.84
N SER A 345 -4.78 -7.66 -28.72
CA SER A 345 -5.83 -8.65 -28.39
C SER A 345 -6.95 -8.68 -29.43
N ILE A 346 -7.40 -7.51 -29.90
CA ILE A 346 -8.39 -7.40 -30.99
C ILE A 346 -7.85 -8.02 -32.28
N GLN A 347 -6.59 -7.78 -32.62
CA GLN A 347 -5.97 -8.34 -33.82
C GLN A 347 -5.82 -9.86 -33.75
N ILE A 348 -5.43 -10.41 -32.59
CA ILE A 348 -5.37 -11.86 -32.36
C ILE A 348 -6.76 -12.49 -32.55
N TRP A 349 -7.81 -11.89 -31.96
CA TRP A 349 -9.17 -12.39 -32.11
C TRP A 349 -9.63 -12.35 -33.58
N LYS A 350 -9.34 -11.26 -34.30
CA LYS A 350 -9.70 -11.11 -35.72
C LYS A 350 -9.08 -12.21 -36.59
N ARG A 351 -7.79 -12.52 -36.39
CA ARG A 351 -7.07 -13.54 -37.18
C ARG A 351 -7.60 -14.96 -36.98
N ARG A 352 -8.18 -15.26 -35.81
CA ARG A 352 -8.68 -16.60 -35.46
C ARG A 352 -10.11 -16.88 -35.90
N ARG A 353 -10.77 -15.90 -36.51
CA ARG A 353 -12.14 -16.01 -37.03
C ARG A 353 -12.19 -16.48 -38.49
N MET A 354 -11.06 -16.91 -39.04
CA MET A 354 -10.97 -17.51 -40.38
C MET A 354 -11.13 -19.02 -40.30
#